data_AF-A0A0K1JLM8-F1
#
_entry.id   AF-A0A0K1JLM8-F1
#
_cell.length_a   1.000
_cell.length_b   1.000
_cell.length_c   1.000
_cell.angle_alpha   90.00
_cell.angle_beta   90.00
_cell.angle_gamma   90.00
#
_symmetry.space_group_name_H-M   'P 1'
#
loop_
_entity.id
_entity.type
_entity.pdbx_description
1 polymer ?
#
loop_
_entity_poly.entity_id
_entity_poly.type
_entity_poly.pdbx_seq_one_letter_code
_entity_poly.pdbx_strand_id
1 'polypeptide(L)'
;MSRLYYRRRFLNRRGHHAGAYAIAQVDLKRARGADPDEPTRVDADLHLADCHRMVTLDFYADDRDSARNALHKARLLREIVNGFVDAFEEAVEEADLSH
;
A
#
# COMPACT_ATOMS: atom_id res chain seq x y z
N MET A 1 4.83 -10.64 17.14
CA MET A 1 4.34 -9.91 15.96
C MET A 1 2.85 -10.12 15.87
N SER A 2 2.06 -9.06 15.76
CA SER A 2 0.61 -9.11 15.58
C SER A 2 0.25 -8.41 14.28
N ARG A 3 -0.52 -9.09 13.42
CA ARG A 3 -1.00 -8.53 12.15
C ARG A 3 -2.21 -7.65 12.39
N LEU A 4 -2.04 -6.36 12.13
CA LEU A 4 -3.10 -5.36 12.31
C LEU A 4 -3.97 -5.23 11.06
N TYR A 5 -3.38 -5.41 9.88
CA TYR A 5 -4.09 -5.32 8.61
C TYR A 5 -3.50 -6.27 7.58
N TYR A 6 -4.38 -6.91 6.81
CA TYR A 6 -4.00 -7.62 5.60
C TYR A 6 -5.13 -7.61 4.60
N ARG A 7 -4.83 -7.19 3.37
CA ARG A 7 -5.77 -7.25 2.24
C ARG A 7 -5.02 -7.65 0.99
N ARG A 8 -5.54 -8.66 0.29
CA ARG A 8 -5.08 -9.07 -1.03
C ARG A 8 -6.24 -9.05 -2.01
N ARG A 9 -6.06 -8.39 -3.16
CA ARG A 9 -7.06 -8.30 -4.23
C ARG A 9 -6.40 -8.40 -5.60
N PHE A 10 -7.03 -9.13 -6.50
CA PHE A 10 -6.76 -9.00 -7.93
C PHE A 10 -7.43 -7.73 -8.43
N LEU A 11 -6.72 -6.98 -9.27
CA LEU A 11 -7.20 -5.70 -9.79
C LEU A 11 -7.96 -5.86 -11.11
N ASN A 12 -7.60 -6.87 -11.89
CA ASN A 12 -8.26 -7.15 -13.16
C ASN A 12 -9.67 -7.71 -12.95
N ARG A 13 -10.61 -7.27 -13.77
CA ARG A 13 -11.94 -7.89 -13.88
C ARG A 13 -11.82 -9.32 -14.40
N ARG A 14 -12.82 -10.15 -14.10
CA ARG A 14 -12.90 -11.51 -14.66
C ARG A 14 -12.86 -11.45 -16.19
N GLY A 15 -12.00 -12.27 -16.80
CA GLY A 15 -11.85 -12.33 -18.26
C GLY A 15 -10.63 -11.58 -18.81
N HIS A 16 -9.90 -10.83 -17.98
CA HIS A 16 -8.64 -10.16 -18.35
C HIS A 16 -7.42 -10.93 -17.81
N HIS A 17 -6.23 -10.71 -18.38
CA HIS A 17 -4.99 -11.43 -18.02
C HIS A 17 -4.77 -11.50 -16.50
N ALA A 18 -4.42 -12.67 -15.98
CA ALA A 18 -4.14 -12.83 -14.56
C ALA A 18 -2.74 -12.31 -14.25
N GLY A 19 -2.62 -11.18 -13.53
CA GLY A 19 -1.31 -10.65 -13.17
C GLY A 19 -1.34 -9.37 -12.34
N ALA A 20 -2.41 -8.56 -12.46
CA ALA A 20 -2.53 -7.34 -11.67
C ALA A 20 -3.12 -7.62 -10.29
N TYR A 21 -2.44 -7.15 -9.24
CA TYR A 21 -2.88 -7.34 -7.85
C TYR A 21 -2.39 -6.22 -6.93
N ALA A 22 -3.08 -6.08 -5.80
CA ALA A 22 -2.63 -5.30 -4.65
C ALA A 22 -2.58 -6.19 -3.40
N ILE A 23 -1.48 -6.12 -2.66
CA ILE A 23 -1.32 -6.71 -1.32
C ILE A 23 -0.89 -5.61 -0.37
N ALA A 24 -1.68 -5.38 0.68
CA ALA A 24 -1.37 -4.43 1.73
C ALA A 24 -1.29 -5.17 3.06
N GLN A 25 -0.23 -4.91 3.84
CA GLN A 25 0.03 -5.56 5.12
C GLN A 25 0.54 -4.53 6.14
N VAL A 26 0.09 -4.65 7.38
CA VAL A 26 0.60 -3.87 8.52
C VAL A 26 0.78 -4.82 9.71
N ASP A 27 1.99 -4.94 10.20
CA ASP A 27 2.36 -5.76 11.35
C ASP A 27 2.96 -4.89 12.45
N LEU A 28 2.53 -5.14 13.69
CA LEU A 28 3.13 -4.56 14.89
C LEU A 28 4.08 -5.58 15.53
N LYS A 29 5.35 -5.22 15.63
CA LYS A 29 6.36 -5.96 16.38
C LYS A 29 6.58 -5.24 17.70
N ARG A 30 6.14 -5.86 18.80
CA ARG A 30 6.41 -5.37 20.16
C ARG A 30 7.74 -5.94 20.63
N ALA A 31 8.51 -5.09 21.30
CA ALA A 31 9.68 -5.50 22.06
C ALA A 31 9.34 -6.73 22.91
N ARG A 32 10.06 -7.83 22.76
CA ARG A 32 9.98 -8.95 23.70
C ARG A 32 11.06 -8.72 24.72
N GLY A 33 10.70 -8.64 26.01
CA GLY A 33 11.61 -8.30 27.11
C GLY A 33 12.82 -9.22 27.34
N ALA A 34 13.16 -10.09 26.39
CA ALA A 34 14.41 -10.84 26.33
C ALA A 34 15.55 -10.05 25.66
N ASP A 35 15.23 -9.06 24.82
CA ASP A 35 16.22 -8.19 24.17
C ASP A 35 15.94 -6.72 24.53
N PRO A 36 16.75 -6.09 25.38
CA PRO A 36 16.57 -4.69 25.77
C PRO A 36 16.80 -3.71 24.60
N ASP A 37 17.41 -4.15 23.51
CA ASP A 37 17.72 -3.32 22.33
C ASP A 37 16.69 -3.50 21.20
N GLU A 38 15.66 -4.36 21.33
CA GLU A 38 14.62 -4.54 20.32
C GLU A 38 13.50 -3.49 20.49
N PRO A 39 13.41 -2.43 19.66
CA PRO A 39 12.34 -1.45 19.77
C PRO A 39 11.00 -2.04 19.32
N THR A 40 9.91 -1.48 19.87
CA THR A 40 8.59 -1.68 19.27
C THR A 40 8.55 -0.96 17.92
N ARG A 41 8.20 -1.68 16.85
CA ARG A 41 8.16 -1.15 15.49
C ARG A 41 6.93 -1.58 14.71
N VAL A 42 6.62 -0.80 13.69
CA VAL A 42 5.57 -1.07 12.72
C VAL A 42 6.25 -1.36 11.38
N ASP A 43 5.97 -2.55 10.85
CA ASP A 43 6.39 -2.95 9.51
C ASP A 43 5.13 -2.92 8.62
N ALA A 44 5.17 -2.16 7.54
CA ALA A 44 4.02 -2.01 6.65
C ALA A 44 4.45 -1.99 5.19
N ASP A 45 3.85 -2.87 4.40
CA ASP A 45 4.20 -3.09 2.99
C ASP A 45 2.97 -2.96 2.10
N LEU A 46 3.14 -2.27 0.97
CA LEU A 46 2.18 -2.23 -0.12
C LEU A 46 2.85 -2.74 -1.40
N HIS A 47 2.39 -3.89 -1.88
CA HIS A 47 2.80 -4.46 -3.16
C HIS A 47 1.71 -4.21 -4.21
N LEU A 48 2.11 -3.63 -5.34
CA LEU A 48 1.25 -3.39 -6.49
C LEU A 48 1.89 -4.04 -7.72
N ALA A 49 1.09 -4.77 -8.50
CA ALA A 49 1.53 -5.36 -9.76
C ALA A 49 0.50 -5.12 -10.87
N ASP A 50 0.95 -4.99 -12.12
CA ASP A 50 0.15 -4.66 -13.31
C ASP A 50 0.33 -5.66 -14.48
N CYS A 51 0.56 -6.94 -14.16
CA CYS A 51 0.91 -8.04 -15.07
C CYS A 51 2.36 -8.05 -15.58
N HIS A 52 3.02 -6.90 -15.71
CA HIS A 52 4.39 -6.83 -16.24
C HIS A 52 5.41 -6.36 -15.22
N ARG A 53 4.99 -5.49 -14.30
CA ARG A 53 5.85 -4.87 -13.31
C ARG A 53 5.28 -5.06 -11.92
N MET A 54 6.15 -4.93 -10.94
CA MET A 54 5.79 -4.92 -9.53
C MET A 54 6.55 -3.79 -8.85
N VAL A 55 5.86 -3.07 -7.99
CA VAL A 55 6.45 -2.12 -7.05
C VAL A 55 6.09 -2.52 -5.63
N THR A 56 7.05 -2.35 -4.72
CA THR A 56 6.84 -2.52 -3.28
C THR A 56 7.17 -1.20 -2.60
N LEU A 57 6.25 -0.74 -1.76
CA LEU A 57 6.41 0.46 -0.94
C LEU A 57 6.46 0.05 0.52
N ASP A 58 7.55 0.42 1.18
CA ASP A 58 7.82 0.14 2.59
C ASP A 58 7.54 1.39 3.44
N PHE A 59 6.74 1.20 4.49
CA PHE A 59 6.35 2.21 5.48
C PHE A 59 6.78 1.80 6.89
N TYR A 60 8.06 1.47 7.04
CA TYR A 60 8.70 1.15 8.31
C TYR A 60 8.72 2.33 9.30
N ALA A 61 8.49 2.01 10.59
CA ALA A 61 8.63 2.95 11.68
C ALA A 61 9.01 2.26 13.01
N ASP A 62 10.13 2.65 13.61
CA ASP A 62 10.62 2.19 14.92
C ASP A 62 10.84 3.33 15.93
N ASP A 63 10.64 4.58 15.51
CA ASP A 63 10.67 5.78 16.35
C ASP A 63 9.58 6.79 15.94
N ARG A 64 9.54 7.95 16.61
CA ARG A 64 8.52 8.98 16.35
C ARG A 64 8.69 9.67 15.00
N ASP A 65 9.92 9.86 14.55
CA ASP A 65 10.22 10.62 13.34
C ASP A 65 9.98 9.76 12.09
N SER A 66 10.44 8.51 12.11
CA SER A 66 10.11 7.48 11.13
C SER A 66 8.59 7.24 11.06
N ALA A 67 7.89 7.17 12.19
CA ALA A 67 6.42 7.07 12.20
C ALA A 67 5.75 8.28 11.54
N ARG A 68 6.18 9.51 11.84
CA ARG A 68 5.65 10.74 11.22
C ARG A 68 5.86 10.72 9.71
N ASN A 69 7.06 10.33 9.28
CA ASN A 69 7.42 10.23 7.86
C ASN A 69 6.62 9.13 7.13
N ALA A 70 6.53 7.93 7.71
CA ALA A 70 5.77 6.82 7.14
C ALA A 70 4.28 7.18 6.98
N LEU A 71 3.67 7.81 7.99
CA LEU A 71 2.30 8.30 7.92
C LEU A 71 2.13 9.40 6.86
N HIS A 72 3.09 10.33 6.75
CA HIS A 72 3.06 11.35 5.71
C HIS A 72 3.10 10.74 4.31
N LYS A 73 4.04 9.83 4.04
CA LYS A 73 4.14 9.10 2.77
C LYS A 73 2.84 8.35 2.42
N ALA A 74 2.27 7.62 3.39
CA ALA A 74 1.05 6.86 3.17
C ALA A 74 -0.15 7.76 2.85
N ARG A 75 -0.27 8.91 3.53
CA ARG A 75 -1.32 9.90 3.28
C ARG A 75 -1.16 10.56 1.91
N LEU A 76 0.05 10.95 1.55
CA LEU A 76 0.35 11.57 0.25
C LEU A 76 0.12 10.58 -0.90
N LEU A 77 0.52 9.31 -0.74
CA LEU A 77 0.24 8.29 -1.74
C LEU A 77 -1.26 8.10 -1.96
N ARG A 78 -2.06 8.06 -0.88
CA ARG A 78 -3.52 7.97 -0.98
C ARG A 78 -4.09 9.16 -1.76
N GLU A 79 -3.63 10.37 -1.47
CA GLU A 79 -4.05 11.59 -2.18
C GLU A 79 -3.73 11.50 -3.67
N ILE A 80 -2.49 11.13 -4.01
CA ILE A 80 -2.05 10.97 -5.41
C ILE A 80 -2.88 9.91 -6.14
N VAL A 81 -3.11 8.75 -5.52
CA VAL A 81 -3.89 7.67 -6.14
C VAL A 81 -5.33 8.09 -6.37
N ASN A 82 -5.96 8.77 -5.40
CA ASN A 82 -7.33 9.27 -5.57
C ASN A 82 -7.40 10.29 -6.71
N GLY A 83 -6.51 11.30 -6.71
CA GLY A 83 -6.50 12.30 -7.78
C GLY A 83 -6.16 11.70 -9.16
N PHE A 84 -5.33 10.66 -9.22
CA PHE A 84 -5.09 9.90 -10.45
C PHE A 84 -6.36 9.20 -10.94
N VAL A 85 -7.14 8.58 -10.04
CA VAL A 85 -8.41 7.92 -10.41
C VAL A 85 -9.40 8.95 -10.93
N ASP A 86 -9.60 10.06 -10.21
CA ASP A 86 -10.53 11.13 -10.62
C ASP A 86 -10.17 11.64 -12.02
N ALA A 87 -8.89 11.98 -12.26
CA ALA A 87 -8.44 12.44 -13.57
C ALA A 87 -8.52 11.37 -14.68
N PHE A 88 -8.37 10.09 -14.33
CA PHE A 88 -8.51 9.00 -15.29
C PHE A 88 -9.97 8.76 -15.68
N GLU A 89 -10.90 8.91 -14.74
CA GLU A 89 -12.34 8.88 -15.01
C GLU A 89 -12.74 10.02 -15.95
N GLU A 90 -12.33 11.25 -15.67
CA GLU A 90 -12.55 12.40 -16.56
C GLU A 90 -12.01 12.15 -17.98
N ALA A 91 -10.78 11.63 -18.10
CA ALA A 91 -10.18 11.35 -19.40
C ALA A 91 -10.92 10.23 -20.18
N VAL A 92 -11.46 9.23 -19.49
CA VAL A 92 -12.28 8.16 -20.09
C VAL A 92 -13.60 8.71 -20.61
N GLU A 93 -14.23 9.63 -19.87
CA GLU A 93 -15.44 10.33 -20.30
C GLU A 93 -15.18 11.23 -21.52
N GLU A 94 -14.11 12.04 -21.50
CA GLU A 94 -13.73 12.89 -22.63
C GLU A 94 -13.42 12.10 -23.91
N ALA A 95 -12.90 10.88 -23.75
CA ALA A 95 -12.60 9.98 -24.85
C ALA A 95 -13.80 9.16 -25.35
N ASP A 96 -15.00 9.35 -24.77
CA ASP A 96 -16.22 8.57 -25.06
C ASP A 96 -16.02 7.05 -24.87
N LEU A 97 -15.25 6.69 -23.84
CA LEU A 97 -14.96 5.30 -23.44
C LEU A 97 -15.78 4.84 -22.22
N SER A 98 -16.61 5.73 -21.66
CA SER A 98 -17.57 5.45 -20.59
C SER A 98 -18.85 4.86 -21.20
N HIS A 99 -18.98 3.53 -21.22
CA HIS A 99 -20.22 2.82 -21.58
C HIS A 99 -21.11 2.55 -20.36
#